data_AF-A0A973P1N2-F1
#
_entry.id   AF-A0A973P1N2-F1
#
_cell.length_a   1.000
_cell.length_b   1.000
_cell.length_c   1.000
_cell.angle_alpha   90.00
_cell.angle_beta   90.00
_cell.angle_gamma   90.00
#
_symmetry.space_group_name_H-M   'P 1'
#
loop_
_entity.id
_entity.type
_entity.pdbx_description
1 polymer ?
#
loop_
_entity_poly.entity_id
_entity_poly.type
_entity_poly.pdbx_seq_one_letter_code
_entity_poly.pdbx_strand_id
1 'polypeptide(L)'
;MSDLALNSQALSGFASTLHRLVGDFAQPVYFSPVCSDVLNDDLSMLAGTDKACGDSLHSYLTTLASLADAAAKAAEQMDQQLAKEGSGHHGRVFAE
;
A
#
# COMPACT_ATOMS: atom_id res chain seq x y z
N MET A 1 18.41 -3.64 -21.79
CA MET A 1 18.02 -2.51 -20.92
C MET A 1 16.52 -2.62 -20.76
N SER A 2 16.03 -2.88 -19.56
CA SER A 2 14.59 -2.95 -19.31
C SER A 2 14.09 -1.52 -19.19
N ASP A 3 13.40 -1.01 -20.21
CA ASP A 3 12.75 0.29 -20.13
C ASP A 3 11.73 0.24 -18.99
N LEU A 4 12.05 0.96 -17.91
CA LEU A 4 11.25 1.03 -16.70
C LEU A 4 10.07 1.97 -16.95
N ALA A 5 9.01 1.43 -17.57
CA ALA A 5 7.75 2.14 -17.73
C ALA A 5 6.96 2.12 -16.40
N LEU A 6 7.25 3.07 -15.51
CA LEU A 6 6.54 3.25 -14.25
C LEU A 6 5.24 4.03 -14.48
N ASN A 7 4.10 3.35 -14.36
CA ASN A 7 2.79 4.01 -14.36
C ASN A 7 2.44 4.45 -12.93
N SER A 8 2.70 5.72 -12.62
CA SER A 8 2.41 6.33 -11.31
C SER A 8 0.94 6.19 -10.89
N GLN A 9 0.01 6.27 -11.84
CA GLN A 9 -1.42 6.16 -11.58
C GLN A 9 -1.82 4.73 -11.22
N ALA A 10 -1.20 3.72 -11.84
CA ALA A 10 -1.38 2.33 -11.44
C ALA A 10 -0.83 2.04 -10.04
N LEU A 11 0.34 2.62 -9.69
CA LEU A 11 0.93 2.48 -8.36
C LEU A 11 0.09 3.16 -7.27
N SER A 12 -0.42 4.35 -7.52
CA SER A 12 -1.34 5.06 -6.61
C SER A 12 -2.66 4.30 -6.42
N GLY A 13 -3.21 3.73 -7.49
CA GLY A 13 -4.41 2.87 -7.42
C GLY A 13 -4.17 1.60 -6.60
N PHE A 14 -2.98 0.99 -6.75
CA PHE A 14 -2.59 -0.17 -5.95
C PHE A 14 -2.42 0.19 -4.46
N ALA A 15 -1.71 1.28 -4.14
CA ALA A 15 -1.59 1.79 -2.76
C ALA A 15 -2.96 2.05 -2.13
N SER A 16 -3.87 2.69 -2.87
CA SER A 16 -5.25 2.95 -2.41
C SER A 16 -6.03 1.66 -2.11
N THR A 17 -5.83 0.63 -2.93
CA THR A 17 -6.45 -0.69 -2.71
C THR A 17 -5.93 -1.35 -1.45
N LEU A 18 -4.61 -1.28 -1.22
CA LEU A 18 -3.98 -1.80 0.00
C LEU A 18 -4.47 -1.07 1.25
N HIS A 19 -4.57 0.26 1.21
CA HIS A 19 -5.11 1.05 2.32
C HIS A 19 -6.55 0.68 2.67
N ARG A 20 -7.39 0.42 1.66
CA ARG A 20 -8.78 -0.03 1.89
C ARG A 20 -8.81 -1.42 2.53
N LEU A 21 -7.99 -2.35 2.03
CA LEU A 21 -7.86 -3.70 2.57
C LEU A 21 -7.42 -3.70 4.04
N VAL A 22 -6.45 -2.84 4.38
CA VAL A 22 -5.98 -2.61 5.77
C VAL A 22 -7.11 -2.14 6.69
N GLY A 23 -7.97 -1.24 6.18
CA GLY A 23 -9.15 -0.78 6.92
C GLY A 23 -10.15 -1.90 7.22
N ASP A 24 -10.36 -2.80 6.26
CA ASP A 24 -11.29 -3.94 6.42
C ASP A 24 -10.77 -4.96 7.45
N PHE A 25 -9.45 -5.15 7.54
CA PHE A 25 -8.83 -6.05 8.54
C PHE A 25 -8.78 -5.48 9.97
N ALA A 26 -9.19 -4.23 10.19
CA ALA A 26 -9.16 -3.62 11.53
C ALA A 26 -10.28 -4.13 12.47
N GLN A 27 -11.20 -4.96 11.98
CA GLN A 27 -12.32 -5.48 12.77
C GLN A 27 -11.96 -6.80 13.44
N PRO A 28 -11.84 -6.87 14.77
CA PRO A 28 -11.58 -8.14 15.45
C PRO A 28 -12.79 -9.08 15.35
N VAL A 29 -12.52 -10.39 15.22
CA VAL A 29 -13.55 -11.41 15.33
C VAL A 29 -13.94 -11.53 16.81
N TYR A 30 -15.11 -11.04 17.18
CA TYR A 30 -15.64 -11.18 18.54
C TYR A 30 -16.26 -12.57 18.73
N PHE A 31 -15.83 -13.27 19.78
CA PHE A 31 -16.46 -14.50 20.24
C PHE A 31 -17.22 -14.23 21.55
N SER A 32 -18.41 -14.82 21.67
CA SER A 32 -19.14 -14.83 22.95
C SER A 32 -18.60 -15.95 23.84
N PRO A 33 -18.47 -15.73 25.16
CA PRO A 33 -18.03 -16.77 26.07
C PRO A 33 -19.00 -17.95 26.07
N VAL A 34 -18.44 -19.16 26.12
CA VAL A 34 -19.17 -20.43 26.15
C VAL A 34 -19.13 -21.04 27.54
N CYS A 35 -20.14 -21.83 27.89
CA CYS A 35 -20.31 -22.40 29.24
C CYS A 35 -19.30 -23.50 29.63
N SER A 36 -18.25 -23.71 28.83
CA SER A 36 -17.22 -24.72 29.06
C SER A 36 -15.87 -24.04 29.18
N ASP A 37 -15.18 -24.24 30.30
CA ASP A 37 -13.89 -23.61 30.58
C ASP A 37 -12.84 -23.98 29.52
N VAL A 38 -12.78 -25.25 29.11
CA VAL A 38 -11.85 -25.73 28.06
C VAL A 38 -12.13 -25.05 26.72
N LEU A 39 -13.40 -24.97 26.31
CA LEU A 39 -13.77 -24.30 25.05
C LEU A 39 -13.51 -22.79 25.12
N ASN A 40 -13.62 -22.19 26.32
CA ASN A 40 -13.35 -20.78 26.52
C ASN A 40 -11.84 -20.46 26.48
N ASP A 41 -11.00 -21.36 26.99
CA ASP A 41 -9.54 -21.27 26.86
C ASP A 41 -9.09 -21.44 25.41
N ASP A 42 -9.64 -22.42 24.68
CA ASP A 42 -9.36 -22.63 23.26
C ASP A 42 -9.78 -21.42 22.40
N LEU A 43 -10.97 -20.85 22.67
CA LEU A 43 -11.43 -19.63 22.01
C LEU A 43 -10.54 -18.43 22.34
N SER A 44 -10.04 -18.33 23.57
CA SER A 44 -9.13 -17.25 23.97
C SER A 44 -7.78 -17.36 23.26
N MET A 45 -7.22 -18.58 23.15
CA MET A 45 -6.00 -18.81 22.36
C MET A 45 -6.21 -18.51 20.87
N LEU A 46 -7.35 -18.94 20.31
CA LEU A 46 -7.69 -18.65 18.91
C LEU A 46 -7.82 -17.15 18.66
N ALA A 47 -8.52 -16.42 19.52
CA ALA A 47 -8.68 -14.97 19.42
C ALA A 47 -7.32 -14.24 19.56
N GLY A 48 -6.45 -14.69 20.45
CA GLY A 48 -5.09 -14.16 20.58
C GLY A 48 -4.24 -14.39 19.32
N THR A 49 -4.35 -15.57 18.72
CA THR A 49 -3.65 -15.93 17.48
C THR A 49 -4.17 -15.13 16.29
N ASP A 50 -5.50 -15.00 16.17
CA ASP A 50 -6.17 -14.21 15.14
C ASP A 50 -5.73 -12.74 15.21
N LYS A 51 -5.73 -12.15 16.40
CA LYS A 51 -5.25 -10.80 16.62
C LYS A 51 -3.79 -10.63 16.20
N ALA A 52 -2.89 -11.52 16.62
CA ALA A 52 -1.47 -11.43 16.27
C ALA A 52 -1.23 -11.56 14.74
N CYS A 53 -2.01 -12.42 14.07
CA CYS A 53 -2.00 -12.56 12.63
C CYS A 53 -2.51 -11.29 11.94
N GLY A 54 -3.64 -10.74 12.41
CA GLY A 54 -4.23 -9.50 11.93
C GLY A 54 -3.28 -8.31 12.07
N ASP A 55 -2.64 -8.14 13.23
CA ASP A 55 -1.66 -7.07 13.47
C ASP A 55 -0.45 -7.19 12.53
N SER A 56 0.03 -8.41 12.27
CA SER A 56 1.15 -8.68 11.37
C SER A 56 0.79 -8.39 9.90
N LEU A 57 -0.38 -8.85 9.45
CA LEU A 57 -0.93 -8.57 8.12
C LEU A 57 -1.15 -7.07 7.92
N HIS A 58 -1.71 -6.38 8.90
CA HIS A 58 -1.93 -4.94 8.89
C HIS A 58 -0.59 -4.19 8.71
N SER A 59 0.43 -4.54 9.48
CA SER A 59 1.76 -3.93 9.39
C SER A 59 2.40 -4.15 8.01
N TYR A 60 2.33 -5.38 7.49
CA TYR A 60 2.85 -5.72 6.18
C TYR A 60 2.16 -4.94 5.05
N LEU A 61 0.82 -4.95 5.02
CA LEU A 61 0.04 -4.26 3.99
C LEU A 61 0.20 -2.74 4.05
N THR A 62 0.31 -2.17 5.26
CA THR A 62 0.59 -0.74 5.45
C THR A 62 1.97 -0.35 4.90
N THR A 63 2.97 -1.19 5.16
CA THR A 63 4.33 -0.99 4.62
C THR A 63 4.31 -1.05 3.10
N LEU A 64 3.61 -2.03 2.52
CA LEU A 64 3.49 -2.20 1.08
C LEU A 64 2.77 -1.00 0.42
N ALA A 65 1.70 -0.50 1.04
CA ALA A 65 0.97 0.67 0.57
C ALA A 65 1.87 1.92 0.58
N SER A 66 2.60 2.12 1.67
CA SER A 66 3.55 3.24 1.82
C SER A 66 4.66 3.19 0.77
N LEU A 67 5.17 1.99 0.47
CA LEU A 67 6.18 1.80 -0.58
C LEU A 67 5.61 2.10 -1.98
N ALA A 68 4.40 1.65 -2.27
CA ALA A 68 3.72 1.92 -3.53
C ALA A 68 3.47 3.43 -3.72
N ASP A 69 3.06 4.14 -2.67
CA ASP A 69 2.92 5.61 -2.68
C ASP A 69 4.26 6.33 -2.93
N ALA A 70 5.33 5.87 -2.29
CA ALA A 70 6.67 6.43 -2.50
C ALA A 70 7.15 6.22 -3.95
N ALA A 71 6.91 5.03 -4.50
CA ALA A 71 7.23 4.71 -5.89
C ALA A 71 6.40 5.55 -6.88
N ALA A 72 5.11 5.74 -6.63
CA ALA A 72 4.25 6.59 -7.45
C ALA A 72 4.76 8.03 -7.48
N LYS A 73 5.08 8.60 -6.31
CA LYS A 73 5.64 9.96 -6.21
C LYS A 73 6.98 10.10 -6.91
N ALA A 74 7.86 9.11 -6.79
CA ALA A 74 9.15 9.13 -7.48
C ALA A 74 8.96 9.10 -9.00
N ALA A 75 8.03 8.30 -9.51
CA ALA A 75 7.69 8.26 -10.92
C ALA A 75 7.15 9.62 -11.42
N GLU A 76 6.20 10.22 -10.69
CA GLU A 76 5.68 11.55 -11.04
C GLU A 76 6.76 12.64 -11.04
N GLN A 77 7.70 12.60 -10.09
CA GLN A 77 8.82 13.54 -10.04
C GLN A 77 9.75 13.38 -11.24
N MET A 78 10.05 12.14 -11.64
CA MET A 78 10.85 11.87 -12.85
C MET A 78 10.14 12.38 -14.11
N ASP A 79 8.84 12.12 -14.26
CA ASP A 79 8.05 12.61 -15.39
C ASP A 79 8.05 14.15 -15.46
N GLN A 80 7.92 14.83 -14.31
CA GLN A 80 7.98 16.29 -14.24
C GLN A 80 9.37 16.84 -14.60
N GLN A 81 10.45 16.17 -14.19
CA GLN A 81 11.81 16.58 -14.54
C GLN A 81 12.06 16.42 -16.04
N LEU A 82 11.69 15.27 -16.61
CA LEU A 82 11.79 15.00 -18.04
C LEU A 82 10.96 16.00 -18.87
N ALA A 83 9.74 16.33 -18.42
CA ALA A 83 8.90 17.33 -19.08
C ALA A 83 9.54 18.73 -19.06
N LYS A 84 10.20 19.13 -17.95
CA LYS A 84 10.92 20.41 -17.85
C LYS A 84 12.16 20.45 -18.75
N GLU A 85 12.91 19.36 -18.83
CA GLU A 85 14.09 19.25 -19.69
C GLU A 85 13.71 19.30 -21.18
N GLY A 86 12.63 18.61 -21.57
CA GLY A 86 12.12 18.60 -22.95
C GLY A 86 11.55 19.95 -23.41
N SER A 87 10.93 20.71 -22.50
CA SER A 87 10.40 22.04 -22.82
C SER A 87 11.47 23.13 -22.89
N GLY A 88 12.65 22.92 -22.31
CA GLY A 88 13.80 23.82 -22.43
C GLY A 88 14.58 23.73 -23.76
N HIS A 89 14.53 22.59 -24.46
CA HIS A 89 15.32 22.37 -25.69
C HIS A 89 14.62 22.77 -26.99
N HIS A 90 13.29 22.88 -27.02
CA HIS A 90 12.54 23.17 -28.26
C HIS A 90 12.39 24.68 -28.60
N GLY A 91 12.85 25.59 -27.74
CA GLY A 91 12.67 27.04 -27.93
C GLY A 91 13.81 27.80 -28.60
N ARG A 92 14.92 27.14 -28.98
CA ARG A 92 16.17 27.83 -29.37
C ARG A 92 16.69 27.54 -30.79
N VAL A 93 15.80 27.13 -31.71
CA VAL A 93 16.20 26.74 -33.09
C VAL A 93 15.54 27.58 -34.19
N PHE A 94 14.73 28.61 -33.89
CA PHE A 94 14.17 29.48 -34.94
C PHE A 94 14.30 30.97 -34.57
N ALA A 95 15.51 31.50 -34.75
CA ALA A 95 15.77 32.93 -34.90
C ALA A 95 17.06 33.09 -35.72
N GLU A 96 16.94 32.87 -37.02
CA GLU A 96 17.81 33.48 -38.04
C GLU A 96 17.05 34.66 -38.65
#